data_AF-A0A1L6I547-F1
#
_entry.id   AF-A0A1L6I547-F1
#
_cell.length_a   1.000
_cell.length_b   1.000
_cell.length_c   1.000
_cell.angle_alpha   90.00
_cell.angle_beta   90.00
_cell.angle_gamma   90.00
#
_symmetry.space_group_name_H-M   'P 1'
#
loop_
_entity.id
_entity.type
_entity.pdbx_description
1 polymer ?
#
loop_
_entity_poly.entity_id
_entity_poly.type
_entity_poly.pdbx_seq_one_letter_code
_entity_poly.pdbx_strand_id
1 'polypeptide(L)'
;MNGIGDDSPHEPRETEGAPDMTDPQVQLVVVLGELWGARNESPGKPCSLAKLSKRAQLPMSTLRRLLTELTAAELVDVEMRPDGTGSVALTEQGTQVCADLFSGS
;
A
#
# COMPACT_ATOMS: atom_id res chain seq x y z
N MET A 1 -33.43 32.98 -35.31
CA MET A 1 -32.02 32.63 -35.03
C MET A 1 -31.66 33.13 -33.64
N ASN A 2 -30.76 32.40 -32.97
CA ASN A 2 -30.43 32.37 -31.52
C ASN A 2 -31.39 31.47 -30.73
N GLY A 3 -31.03 30.28 -30.26
CA GLY A 3 -29.72 29.72 -29.96
C GLY A 3 -29.43 29.94 -28.48
N ILE A 4 -29.52 28.88 -27.68
CA ILE A 4 -28.76 28.55 -26.46
C ILE A 4 -29.25 27.15 -26.08
N GLY A 5 -28.39 26.17 -26.32
CA GLY A 5 -28.58 24.81 -25.83
C GLY A 5 -28.53 24.84 -24.31
N ASP A 6 -29.52 24.22 -23.68
CA ASP A 6 -29.40 23.74 -22.32
C ASP A 6 -28.55 22.46 -22.36
N ASP A 7 -27.25 22.64 -22.57
CA ASP A 7 -26.24 21.63 -22.30
C ASP A 7 -25.95 21.73 -20.80
N SER A 8 -26.81 21.09 -20.00
CA SER A 8 -26.51 20.83 -18.60
C SER A 8 -25.22 20.00 -18.54
N PRO A 9 -24.11 20.52 -17.99
CA PRO A 9 -22.91 19.72 -17.82
C PRO A 9 -23.24 18.62 -16.81
N HIS A 10 -23.22 17.39 -17.31
CA HIS A 10 -23.33 16.17 -16.52
C HIS A 10 -22.22 16.18 -15.46
N GLU A 11 -22.55 16.50 -14.21
CA GLU A 11 -21.65 16.29 -13.09
C GLU A 11 -21.22 14.81 -13.15
N PRO A 12 -19.91 14.49 -13.29
CA PRO A 12 -19.48 13.12 -13.20
C PRO A 12 -19.81 12.66 -11.78
N ARG A 13 -20.85 11.85 -11.67
CA ARG A 13 -21.14 11.06 -10.48
C ARG A 13 -19.85 10.39 -10.07
N GLU A 14 -19.29 10.83 -8.94
CA GLU A 14 -18.24 10.09 -8.24
C GLU A 14 -18.83 8.72 -7.95
N THR A 15 -18.57 7.80 -8.87
CA THR A 15 -18.82 6.40 -8.64
C THR A 15 -17.82 6.08 -7.55
N GLU A 16 -18.27 5.96 -6.31
CA GLU A 16 -17.58 5.18 -5.28
C GLU A 16 -17.54 3.73 -5.80
N GLY A 17 -16.75 3.53 -6.86
CA GLY A 17 -16.33 2.25 -7.36
C GLY A 17 -15.34 1.73 -6.35
N ALA A 18 -15.43 0.44 -6.06
CA ALA A 18 -14.44 -0.24 -5.25
C ALA A 18 -13.03 0.19 -5.68
N PRO A 19 -12.11 0.42 -4.73
CA PRO A 19 -10.76 0.87 -5.04
C PRO A 19 -10.14 -0.05 -6.10
N ASP A 20 -9.60 0.55 -7.16
CA ASP A 20 -8.95 -0.21 -8.22
C ASP A 20 -7.73 -0.93 -7.62
N MET A 21 -7.82 -2.26 -7.47
CA MET A 21 -6.75 -3.06 -6.88
C MET A 21 -5.48 -3.09 -7.74
N THR A 22 -5.54 -2.58 -8.98
CA THR A 22 -4.37 -2.39 -9.83
C THR A 22 -3.68 -1.05 -9.60
N ASP A 23 -4.32 -0.11 -8.88
CA ASP A 23 -3.75 1.18 -8.52
C ASP A 23 -2.57 1.00 -7.55
N PRO A 24 -1.39 1.57 -7.85
CA PRO A 24 -0.21 1.44 -6.99
C PRO A 24 -0.43 2.02 -5.58
N GLN A 25 -1.23 3.09 -5.42
CA GLN A 25 -1.56 3.67 -4.12
C GLN A 25 -2.41 2.72 -3.28
N VAL A 26 -3.40 2.07 -3.90
CA VAL A 26 -4.20 1.03 -3.22
C VAL A 26 -3.31 -0.13 -2.78
N GLN A 27 -2.39 -0.57 -3.64
CA GLN A 27 -1.46 -1.65 -3.31
C GLN A 27 -0.46 -1.26 -2.21
N LEU A 28 -0.01 0.00 -2.16
CA LEU A 28 0.82 0.51 -1.07
C LEU A 28 0.08 0.40 0.27
N VAL A 29 -1.18 0.83 0.31
CA VAL A 29 -2.02 0.74 1.52
C VAL A 29 -2.22 -0.72 1.94
N VAL A 30 -2.49 -1.63 1.00
CA VAL A 30 -2.59 -3.07 1.28
C VAL A 30 -1.29 -3.61 1.88
N VAL A 31 -0.14 -3.28 1.32
CA VAL A 31 1.18 -3.72 1.83
C VAL A 31 1.43 -3.19 3.24
N LEU A 32 1.14 -1.91 3.50
CA LEU A 32 1.27 -1.30 4.82
C LEU A 32 0.33 -1.93 5.84
N GLY A 33 -0.92 -2.23 5.46
CA GLY A 33 -1.89 -2.93 6.32
C GLY A 33 -1.42 -4.33 6.71
N GLU A 34 -0.92 -5.10 5.74
CA GLU A 34 -0.38 -6.45 6.00
C GLU A 34 0.89 -6.41 6.87
N LEU A 35 1.75 -5.40 6.70
CA LEU A 35 2.91 -5.18 7.56
C LEU A 35 2.50 -4.80 8.97
N TRP A 36 1.52 -3.90 9.12
CA TRP A 36 0.97 -3.50 10.41
C TRP A 36 0.36 -4.70 11.16
N GLY A 37 -0.46 -5.50 10.48
CA GLY A 37 -1.03 -6.73 11.03
C GLY A 37 0.05 -7.73 11.44
N ALA A 38 1.04 -7.98 10.57
CA ALA A 38 2.15 -8.88 10.88
C ALA A 38 2.99 -8.40 12.08
N ARG A 39 3.20 -7.09 12.22
CA ARG A 39 3.87 -6.47 13.38
C ARG A 39 3.06 -6.67 14.65
N ASN A 40 1.73 -6.54 14.60
CA ASN A 40 0.87 -6.72 15.76
C ASN A 40 0.82 -8.19 16.22
N GLU A 41 0.89 -9.14 15.29
CA GLU A 41 1.01 -10.58 15.60
C GLU A 41 2.38 -10.95 16.20
N SER A 42 3.44 -10.24 15.81
CA SER A 42 4.82 -10.56 16.21
C SER A 42 5.64 -9.27 16.37
N PRO A 43 5.46 -8.54 17.48
CA PRO A 43 6.12 -7.27 17.70
C PRO A 43 7.64 -7.45 17.74
N GLY A 44 8.35 -6.59 17.00
CA GLY A 44 9.82 -6.58 16.96
C GLY A 44 10.47 -7.60 16.03
N LYS A 45 9.71 -8.39 15.25
CA LYS A 45 10.26 -9.31 14.26
C LYS A 45 10.04 -8.78 12.84
N PRO A 46 11.09 -8.74 11.99
CA PRO A 46 10.92 -8.35 10.60
C PRO A 46 10.13 -9.45 9.84
N CYS A 47 9.24 -9.03 8.95
CA CYS A 47 8.40 -9.91 8.15
C CYS A 47 9.16 -10.37 6.90
N SER A 48 9.17 -11.66 6.56
CA SER A 48 9.83 -12.11 5.34
C SER A 48 9.08 -11.64 4.09
N LEU A 49 9.82 -11.27 3.04
CA LEU A 49 9.24 -10.78 1.77
C LEU A 49 8.27 -11.81 1.15
N ALA A 50 8.59 -13.09 1.26
CA ALA A 50 7.72 -14.17 0.78
C ALA A 50 6.41 -14.27 1.59
N LYS A 51 6.45 -14.02 2.91
CA LYS A 51 5.22 -14.00 3.72
C LYS A 51 4.37 -12.78 3.39
N LEU A 52 5.00 -11.62 3.21
CA LEU A 52 4.31 -10.39 2.83
C LEU A 52 3.67 -10.48 1.44
N SER A 53 4.39 -10.99 0.43
CA SER A 53 3.86 -11.19 -0.93
C SER A 53 2.63 -12.09 -0.93
N LYS A 54 2.66 -13.19 -0.17
CA LYS A 54 1.51 -14.09 -0.02
C LYS A 54 0.31 -13.42 0.64
N ARG A 55 0.56 -12.63 1.68
CA ARG A 55 -0.47 -11.92 2.44
C ARG A 55 -1.14 -10.81 1.64
N ALA A 56 -0.34 -9.96 1.00
CA ALA A 56 -0.83 -8.89 0.13
C ALA A 56 -1.38 -9.41 -1.21
N GLN A 57 -1.25 -10.72 -1.49
CA GLN A 57 -1.64 -11.35 -2.76
C GLN A 57 -0.96 -10.71 -3.99
N LEU A 58 0.23 -10.12 -3.80
CA LEU A 58 0.97 -9.42 -4.86
C LEU A 58 2.12 -10.26 -5.41
N PRO A 59 2.37 -10.22 -6.73
CA PRO A 59 3.56 -10.84 -7.30
C PRO A 59 4.82 -10.16 -6.78
N MET A 60 5.88 -10.94 -6.59
CA MET A 60 7.10 -10.48 -5.91
C MET A 60 7.78 -9.31 -6.65
N SER A 61 7.66 -9.22 -7.98
CA SER A 61 8.13 -8.09 -8.77
C SER A 61 7.38 -6.79 -8.44
N THR A 62 6.05 -6.82 -8.32
CA THR A 62 5.24 -5.67 -7.91
C THR A 62 5.56 -5.29 -6.47
N LEU A 63 5.59 -6.26 -5.56
CA LEU A 63 5.93 -6.00 -4.16
C LEU A 63 7.28 -5.29 -4.03
N ARG A 64 8.32 -5.73 -4.76
CA ARG A 64 9.64 -5.09 -4.71
C ARG A 64 9.62 -3.63 -5.18
N ARG A 65 8.80 -3.30 -6.20
CA ARG A 65 8.63 -1.91 -6.65
C ARG A 65 8.00 -1.06 -5.56
N LEU A 66 6.88 -1.50 -5.01
CA LEU A 66 6.20 -0.81 -3.91
C LEU A 66 7.10 -0.64 -2.69
N LEU A 67 7.85 -1.69 -2.32
CA LEU A 67 8.81 -1.62 -1.23
C LEU A 67 9.94 -0.63 -1.50
N THR A 68 10.36 -0.46 -2.75
CA THR A 68 11.37 0.55 -3.11
C THR A 68 10.81 1.96 -2.88
N GLU A 69 9.56 2.20 -3.26
CA GLU A 69 8.87 3.47 -3.01
C GLU A 69 8.69 3.73 -1.51
N LEU A 70 8.22 2.74 -0.74
CA LEU A 70 8.06 2.85 0.71
C LEU A 70 9.40 3.06 1.43
N THR A 71 10.49 2.45 0.93
CA THR A 71 11.84 2.64 1.48
C THR A 71 12.33 4.06 1.16
N ALA A 72 12.08 4.57 -0.06
CA ALA A 72 12.42 5.94 -0.43
C ALA A 72 11.65 6.99 0.39
N ALA A 73 10.44 6.64 0.86
CA ALA A 73 9.65 7.42 1.78
C ALA A 73 10.01 7.19 3.26
N GLU A 74 11.04 6.38 3.57
CA GLU A 74 11.51 6.05 4.92
C GLU A 74 10.44 5.38 5.83
N LEU A 75 9.40 4.78 5.23
CA LEU A 75 8.31 4.10 5.95
C LEU A 75 8.65 2.65 6.31
N VAL A 76 9.48 2.00 5.50
CA VAL A 76 9.91 0.61 5.72
C VAL A 76 11.41 0.49 5.60
N ASP A 77 11.96 -0.45 6.35
CA ASP A 77 13.33 -0.91 6.19
C ASP A 77 13.30 -2.30 5.56
N VAL A 78 14.03 -2.48 4.46
CA VAL A 78 13.99 -3.67 3.62
C VAL A 78 15.39 -4.26 3.48
N GLU A 79 15.59 -5.42 4.08
CA GLU A 79 16.78 -6.23 3.88
C GLU A 79 16.52 -7.22 2.73
N MET A 80 17.06 -6.92 1.55
CA MET A 80 17.07 -7.84 0.40
C MET A 80 18.43 -8.52 0.28
N ARG A 81 18.43 -9.86 0.20
CA ARG A 81 19.61 -10.66 -0.07
C ARG A 81 19.79 -10.93 -1.58
N PRO A 82 21.01 -11.27 -2.00
CA PRO A 82 21.31 -11.54 -3.41
C PRO A 82 20.68 -12.85 -3.93
N ASP A 83 20.24 -13.74 -3.03
CA ASP A 83 19.50 -14.96 -3.37
C ASP A 83 17.99 -14.70 -3.62
N GLY A 84 17.54 -13.45 -3.54
CA GLY A 84 16.15 -13.05 -3.73
C GLY A 84 15.28 -13.23 -2.48
N THR A 85 15.84 -13.71 -1.37
CA THR A 85 15.17 -13.70 -0.08
C THR A 85 15.36 -12.36 0.62
N GLY A 86 14.58 -12.12 1.67
CA GLY A 86 14.71 -10.89 2.42
C GLY A 86 13.63 -10.74 3.48
N SER A 87 13.76 -9.67 4.23
CA SER A 87 12.81 -9.28 5.26
C SER A 87 12.58 -7.79 5.26
N VAL A 88 11.43 -7.39 5.77
CA VAL A 88 10.98 -6.00 5.82
C VAL A 88 10.37 -5.73 7.18
N ALA A 89 10.65 -4.56 7.72
CA ALA A 89 10.05 -4.05 8.94
C ALA A 89 9.54 -2.63 8.71
N LEU A 90 8.52 -2.23 9.48
CA LEU A 90 8.14 -0.82 9.56
C LEU A 90 9.22 -0.05 10.32
N THR A 91 9.59 1.13 9.82
CA THR A 91 10.40 2.07 10.58
C THR A 91 9.57 2.68 11.73
N GLU A 92 10.19 3.51 12.54
CA GLU A 92 9.45 4.31 13.53
C GLU A 92 8.42 5.21 12.84
N GLN A 93 8.79 5.89 11.75
CA GLN A 93 7.88 6.73 10.97
C GLN A 93 6.74 5.91 10.34
N GLY A 94 7.06 4.79 9.67
CA GLY A 94 6.03 3.92 9.08
C GLY A 94 5.10 3.33 10.13
N THR A 95 5.61 3.06 11.34
CA THR A 95 4.79 2.64 12.47
C THR A 95 3.77 3.72 12.87
N GLN A 96 4.18 4.99 12.95
CA GLN A 96 3.27 6.09 13.27
C GLN A 96 2.21 6.26 12.17
N VAL A 97 2.62 6.29 10.90
CA VAL A 97 1.70 6.39 9.76
C VAL A 97 0.70 5.22 9.76
N CYS A 98 1.17 3.99 9.94
CA CYS A 98 0.28 2.83 10.04
C CYS A 98 -0.63 2.89 11.27
N ALA A 99 -0.17 3.41 12.40
CA ALA A 99 -1.02 3.62 13.56
C ALA A 99 -2.13 4.63 13.25
N ASP A 100 -1.82 5.76 12.62
CA ASP A 100 -2.83 6.76 12.23
C ASP A 100 -3.84 6.20 11.22
N LEU A 101 -3.37 5.39 10.26
CA LEU A 101 -4.21 4.79 9.22
C LEU A 101 -5.07 3.62 9.71
N PHE A 102 -4.54 2.76 10.61
CA PHE A 102 -5.16 1.47 10.95
C PHE A 102 -5.53 1.32 12.44
N SER A 103 -5.07 2.17 13.35
CA SER A 103 -5.42 2.12 14.77
C SER A 103 -6.74 2.83 15.10
N GLY A 104 -7.32 3.55 14.13
CA GLY A 104 -8.54 4.35 14.29
C GLY A 104 -9.80 3.76 13.68
N SER A 105 -9.81 2.47 13.33
CA SER A 105 -10.98 1.79 12.76
C SER A 105 -11.68 0.84 13.73
#